data_AF-A0A3G3K538-F1
#
_entry.id   AF-A0A3G3K538-F1
#
_cell.length_a   1.000
_cell.length_b   1.000
_cell.length_c   1.000
_cell.angle_alpha   90.00
_cell.angle_beta   90.00
_cell.angle_gamma   90.00
#
_symmetry.space_group_name_H-M   'P 1'
#
loop_
_entity.id
_entity.type
_entity.pdbx_description
1 polymer ?
#
loop_
_entity_poly.entity_id
_entity_poly.type
_entity_poly.pdbx_seq_one_letter_code
_entity_poly.pdbx_strand_id
1 'polypeptide(L)'
;MTIHPCVVILFLGNYPIGKMKRFFWISFWILVYTVIEWIEVWQGILIYRNGWNLWWSIAFMGVVIPLVRLHYRRPLWAYGISIIVVFTLVGLFHVPLTK
;
A
#
# COMPACT_ATOMS: atom_id res chain seq x y z
N MET A 1 -9.17 6.84 -4.67
CA MET A 1 -8.46 5.58 -4.34
C MET A 1 -9.49 4.51 -4.05
N THR A 2 -9.99 3.83 -5.08
CA THR A 2 -10.83 2.64 -4.93
C THR A 2 -9.90 1.46 -4.68
N ILE A 3 -9.83 0.98 -3.43
CA ILE A 3 -9.22 -0.33 -3.17
C ILE A 3 -10.14 -1.34 -3.84
N HIS A 4 -9.72 -1.93 -4.96
CA HIS A 4 -10.51 -2.97 -5.62
C HIS A 4 -10.53 -4.19 -4.70
N PRO A 5 -11.67 -4.54 -4.07
CA PRO A 5 -11.74 -5.65 -3.12
C PRO A 5 -11.31 -6.96 -3.80
N CYS A 6 -11.50 -7.07 -5.11
CA CYS A 6 -11.03 -8.18 -5.93
C CYS A 6 -9.52 -8.44 -5.76
N VAL A 7 -8.69 -7.40 -5.73
CA VAL A 7 -7.23 -7.54 -5.61
C VAL A 7 -6.83 -8.03 -4.22
N VAL A 8 -7.50 -7.52 -3.19
CA VAL A 8 -7.32 -7.95 -1.80
C VAL A 8 -7.72 -9.42 -1.64
N ILE A 9 -8.82 -9.84 -2.24
CA ILE A 9 -9.29 -11.23 -2.20
C ILE A 9 -8.31 -12.16 -2.95
N LEU A 10 -7.82 -11.75 -4.12
CA LEU A 10 -6.81 -12.51 -4.88
C LEU A 10 -5.50 -12.66 -4.10
N PHE A 11 -5.07 -11.59 -3.43
CA PHE A 11 -3.90 -11.58 -2.55
C PHE A 11 -4.07 -12.52 -1.34
N LEU A 12 -5.19 -12.43 -0.63
CA LEU A 12 -5.47 -13.22 0.57
C LEU A 12 -5.78 -14.69 0.27
N GLY A 13 -6.48 -14.96 -0.83
CA GLY A 13 -6.92 -16.29 -1.23
C GLY A 13 -5.78 -17.20 -1.67
N ASN A 14 -4.75 -16.64 -2.31
CA ASN A 14 -3.61 -17.41 -2.80
C ASN A 14 -2.35 -17.27 -1.92
N TYR A 15 -2.54 -16.94 -0.64
CA TYR A 15 -1.43 -16.62 0.26
C TYR A 15 -0.63 -17.87 0.64
N PRO A 16 0.65 -17.98 0.25
CA PRO A 16 1.41 -19.22 0.43
C PRO A 16 1.82 -19.45 1.89
N ILE A 17 1.88 -20.73 2.28
CA ILE A 17 2.08 -21.19 3.68
C ILE A 17 3.56 -21.17 4.13
N GLY A 18 4.51 -20.69 3.31
CA GLY A 18 5.95 -20.62 3.66
C GLY A 18 6.47 -19.20 3.87
N LYS A 19 7.40 -18.99 4.82
CA LYS A 19 8.03 -17.67 5.09
C LYS A 19 8.72 -17.08 3.84
N MET A 20 9.49 -17.89 3.11
CA MET A 20 10.14 -17.48 1.85
C MET A 20 9.12 -17.20 0.74
N LYS A 21 8.17 -18.12 0.52
CA LYS A 21 7.13 -17.95 -0.50
C LYS A 21 6.28 -16.70 -0.25
N ARG A 22 6.02 -16.38 1.02
CA ARG A 22 5.32 -15.17 1.44
C ARG A 22 6.09 -13.90 1.07
N PHE A 23 7.41 -13.88 1.27
CA PHE A 23 8.23 -12.73 0.89
C PHE A 23 8.19 -12.50 -0.62
N PHE A 24 8.39 -13.54 -1.43
CA PHE A 24 8.27 -13.44 -2.88
C PHE A 24 6.86 -13.05 -3.34
N TRP A 25 5.83 -13.56 -2.67
CA TRP A 25 4.44 -13.21 -2.96
C TRP A 25 4.19 -11.71 -2.72
N ILE A 26 4.62 -11.19 -1.57
CA ILE A 26 4.49 -9.76 -1.25
C ILE A 26 5.27 -8.91 -2.27
N SER A 27 6.52 -9.29 -2.58
CA SER A 27 7.35 -8.58 -3.56
C SER A 27 6.73 -8.55 -4.95
N PHE A 28 6.17 -9.68 -5.41
CA PHE A 28 5.44 -9.76 -6.68
C PHE A 28 4.26 -8.78 -6.72
N TRP A 29 3.46 -8.74 -5.65
CA TRP A 29 2.32 -7.83 -5.57
C TRP A 29 2.74 -6.36 -5.50
N ILE A 30 3.81 -6.04 -4.78
CA ILE A 30 4.40 -4.70 -4.79
C ILE A 30 4.80 -4.31 -6.21
N LEU A 31 5.45 -5.19 -6.95
CA LEU A 31 5.86 -4.94 -8.34
C LEU A 31 4.65 -4.69 -9.25
N VAL A 32 3.61 -5.52 -9.16
CA VAL A 32 2.36 -5.34 -9.93
C VAL A 32 1.75 -3.97 -9.65
N TYR A 33 1.61 -3.58 -8.38
CA TYR A 33 1.08 -2.27 -8.01
C TYR A 33 1.96 -1.12 -8.50
N THR A 34 3.29 -1.28 -8.41
CA THR A 34 4.26 -0.29 -8.90
C THR A 34 4.12 -0.06 -10.40
N VAL A 35 3.94 -1.14 -11.18
CA VAL A 35 3.76 -1.04 -12.64
C VAL A 35 2.44 -0.36 -12.98
N ILE A 36 1.34 -0.71 -12.30
CA ILE A 36 0.05 -0.05 -12.49
C ILE A 36 0.16 1.44 -12.19
N GLU A 37 0.75 1.79 -11.05
CA GLU A 37 0.95 3.18 -10.67
C GLU A 37 1.82 3.94 -11.67
N TRP A 38 2.88 3.30 -12.16
CA TRP A 38 3.74 3.89 -13.18
C TRP A 38 2.97 4.19 -14.47
N ILE A 39 2.04 3.31 -14.88
CA ILE A 39 1.13 3.54 -16.01
C ILE A 39 0.19 4.70 -15.70
N GLU A 40 -0.39 4.79 -14.49
CA GLU A 40 -1.28 5.88 -14.09
C GLU A 40 -0.58 7.24 -14.07
N VAL A 41 0.68 7.28 -13.64
CA VAL A 41 1.53 8.48 -13.69
C VAL A 41 1.83 8.86 -15.13
N TRP A 42 2.16 7.88 -15.97
CA TRP A 42 2.43 8.11 -17.39
C TRP A 42 1.19 8.62 -18.14
N GLN A 43 0.00 8.16 -17.76
CA GLN A 43 -1.29 8.66 -18.26
C GLN A 43 -1.70 10.02 -17.67
N GLY A 44 -0.94 10.57 -16.72
CA GLY A 44 -1.24 11.84 -16.06
C GLY A 44 -2.45 11.77 -15.10
N ILE A 45 -2.94 10.56 -14.80
CA ILE A 45 -4.03 10.33 -13.83
C ILE A 45 -3.51 10.56 -12.41
N LEU A 46 -2.28 10.11 -12.14
CA LEU A 46 -1.61 10.27 -10.87
C LEU A 46 -0.49 11.30 -11.00
N ILE A 47 -0.69 12.48 -10.42
CA ILE A 47 0.32 13.53 -10.38
C ILE A 47 0.97 13.51 -9.01
N TYR A 48 2.26 13.19 -8.98
CA TYR A 48 3.07 13.30 -7.77
C TYR A 48 3.12 14.76 -7.29
N ARG A 49 2.46 15.04 -6.16
CA ARG A 49 2.51 16.33 -5.47
C ARG A 49 3.34 16.21 -4.19
N ASN A 50 3.97 17.31 -3.79
CA ASN A 50 4.76 17.42 -2.55
C ASN A 50 6.00 16.51 -2.46
N GLY A 51 6.72 16.28 -3.57
CA GLY A 51 7.95 15.47 -3.55
C GLY A 51 7.71 13.96 -3.37
N TRP A 52 6.46 13.52 -3.51
CA TRP A 52 6.12 12.10 -3.59
C TRP A 52 6.79 11.47 -4.81
N ASN A 53 7.39 10.29 -4.62
CA ASN A 53 8.05 9.55 -5.69
C ASN A 53 7.54 8.10 -5.67
N LEU A 54 7.72 7.39 -6.79
CA LEU A 54 7.37 5.97 -6.93
C LEU A 54 7.90 5.10 -5.75
N TRP A 55 9.10 5.41 -5.26
CA TRP A 55 9.71 4.73 -4.10
C TRP A 55 8.88 4.82 -2.81
N TRP A 56 8.21 5.95 -2.59
CA TRP A 56 7.35 6.13 -1.42
C TRP A 56 6.05 5.33 -1.54
N SER A 57 5.53 5.18 -2.76
CA SER A 57 4.40 4.29 -3.01
C SER A 57 4.76 2.82 -2.79
N ILE A 58 5.95 2.40 -3.23
CA ILE A 58 6.47 1.05 -2.95
C ILE A 58 6.55 0.79 -1.45
N ALA A 59 7.13 1.74 -0.69
CA ALA A 59 7.22 1.63 0.76
C ALA A 59 5.83 1.58 1.42
N PHE A 60 4.91 2.43 0.98
CA PHE A 60 3.53 2.45 1.47
C PHE A 60 2.80 1.13 1.19
N MET A 61 2.90 0.58 -0.02
CA MET A 61 2.32 -0.72 -0.37
C MET A 61 2.90 -1.86 0.48
N GLY A 62 4.21 -1.80 0.76
CA GLY A 62 4.87 -2.73 1.68
C GLY A 62 4.30 -2.73 3.10
N VAL A 63 3.72 -1.61 3.56
CA VAL A 63 3.07 -1.49 4.87
C VAL A 63 1.57 -1.79 4.80
N VAL A 64 0.88 -1.34 3.76
CA VAL A 64 -0.58 -1.51 3.60
C VAL A 64 -0.96 -2.97 3.37
N ILE A 65 -0.20 -3.72 2.56
CA ILE A 65 -0.48 -5.14 2.30
C ILE A 65 -0.53 -5.98 3.60
N PRO A 66 0.47 -5.94 4.50
CA PRO A 66 0.39 -6.64 5.77
C PRO A 66 -0.64 -6.03 6.72
N LEU A 67 -0.88 -4.71 6.66
CA LEU A 67 -1.93 -4.04 7.44
C LEU A 67 -3.32 -4.58 7.12
N VAL A 68 -3.66 -4.75 5.84
CA VAL A 68 -4.94 -5.30 5.38
C VAL A 68 -5.09 -6.76 5.83
N ARG A 69 -4.02 -7.56 5.75
CA ARG A 69 -4.00 -8.93 6.28
C ARG A 69 -4.26 -8.95 7.78
N LEU A 70 -3.68 -8.02 8.54
CA LEU A 70 -3.89 -7.90 9.98
C LEU A 70 -5.31 -7.44 10.30
N HIS A 71 -5.85 -6.49 9.54
CA HIS A 71 -7.22 -5.99 9.68
C HIS A 71 -8.24 -7.12 9.57
N TYR A 72 -8.07 -8.02 8.59
CA TYR A 72 -8.94 -9.19 8.41
C TYR A 72 -8.96 -10.14 9.63
N ARG A 73 -7.86 -10.20 10.39
CA ARG A 73 -7.76 -11.06 11.59
C ARG A 73 -8.13 -10.34 12.88
N ARG A 74 -7.73 -9.06 13.02
CA ARG A 74 -7.89 -8.23 14.23
C ARG A 74 -8.01 -6.75 13.86
N PRO A 75 -9.22 -6.23 13.60
CA PRO A 75 -9.43 -4.88 13.10
C PRO A 75 -8.93 -3.78 14.05
N LEU A 76 -9.02 -3.98 15.37
CA LEU A 76 -8.58 -3.00 16.38
C LEU A 76 -7.08 -2.66 16.30
N TRP A 77 -6.22 -3.66 16.07
CA TRP A 77 -4.78 -3.44 15.92
C TRP A 77 -4.45 -2.73 14.61
N ALA A 78 -5.23 -2.98 13.56
CA ALA A 78 -5.04 -2.34 12.27
C ALA A 78 -5.33 -0.83 12.33
N TYR A 79 -6.29 -0.38 13.13
CA TYR A 79 -6.55 1.05 13.32
C TYR A 79 -5.35 1.76 13.98
N GLY A 80 -4.73 1.16 15.00
CA GLY A 80 -3.55 1.74 15.65
C GLY A 80 -2.38 1.92 14.67
N ILE A 81 -2.10 0.90 13.86
CA ILE A 81 -1.03 0.98 12.86
C ILE A 81 -1.40 1.94 11.73
N SER A 82 -2.66 1.98 11.28
CA SER A 82 -3.06 2.92 10.23
C SER A 82 -2.87 4.36 10.67
N ILE A 83 -3.19 4.68 11.92
CA ILE A 83 -2.98 6.00 12.51
C ILE A 83 -1.50 6.37 12.48
N ILE A 84 -0.61 5.48 12.92
CA ILE A 84 0.85 5.70 12.90
C ILE A 84 1.35 5.95 11.47
N VAL A 85 0.88 5.16 10.51
CA VAL A 85 1.25 5.30 9.09
C VAL A 85 0.81 6.64 8.54
N VAL A 86 -0.43 7.06 8.83
CA VAL A 86 -0.97 8.37 8.41
C VAL A 86 -0.16 9.51 9.03
N PHE A 87 0.12 9.48 10.32
CA PHE A 87 0.92 10.53 10.98
C PHE A 87 2.34 10.61 10.43
N THR A 88 2.99 9.47 10.19
CA THR A 88 4.31 9.42 9.56
C THR A 88 4.28 10.05 8.17
N LEU A 89 3.29 9.70 7.35
CA LEU A 89 3.15 10.25 6.00
C LEU A 89 2.87 11.76 6.01
N VAL A 90 1.98 12.22 6.88
CA VAL A 90 1.64 13.65 6.98
C VAL A 90 2.84 14.47 7.43
N GLY A 91 3.60 13.99 8.42
CA GLY A 91 4.80 14.68 8.89
C GLY A 91 5.93 14.70 7.87
N LEU A 92 6.08 13.63 7.08
CA LEU A 92 7.18 13.49 6.12
C LEU A 92 6.93 14.27 4.82
N PHE A 93 5.68 14.34 4.38
CA PHE A 93 5.29 15.05 3.15
C PHE A 93 4.80 16.48 3.35
N HIS A 94 4.76 16.96 4.61
CA HIS A 94 4.18 18.26 4.98
C HIS A 94 2.88 18.53 4.20
N VAL A 95 2.03 17.51 4.11
CA VAL A 95 0.82 17.59 3.27
C VAL A 95 -0.04 18.69 3.88
N PRO A 96 -0.37 19.77 3.13
CA PRO A 96 -1.25 20.79 3.64
C PRO A 96 -2.61 20.12 3.90
N LEU A 97 -2.96 20.00 5.18
CA LEU A 97 -4.25 19.45 5.62
C LEU A 97 -5.41 20.43 5.38
N THR A 98 -5.13 21.58 4.75
CA THR A 98 -6.09 22.63 4.42
C THR A 98 -6.11 22.81 2.91
N LYS A 99 -7.34 22.80 2.37
CA LYS A 99 -7.65 23.08 0.96
C LYS A 99 -7.21 24.48 0.55
#